data_AF-A0A1Y5HU68-F1
#
_entry.id   AF-A0A1Y5HU68-F1
#
_cell.length_a   1.000
_cell.length_b   1.000
_cell.length_c   1.000
_cell.angle_alpha   90.00
_cell.angle_beta   90.00
_cell.angle_gamma   90.00
#
_symmetry.space_group_name_H-M   'P 1'
#
loop_
_entity.id
_entity.type
_entity.pdbx_description
1 polymer ?
#
loop_
_entity_poly.entity_id
_entity_poly.type
_entity_poly.pdbx_seq_one_letter_code
_entity_poly.pdbx_strand_id
1 'polypeptide(L)' 'VRKISSGVGVERTFQTHSRLIDSIEVKRRGAVRQAKIYYLRERSGRSARIKEKLVRK' A
#
# COMPACT_ATOMS: atom_id res chain seq x y z
N VAL A 1 -0.74 4.76 -4.13
CA VAL A 1 -0.04 4.45 -2.85
C VAL A 1 -0.63 5.33 -1.75
N ARG A 2 -1.04 4.74 -0.63
CA ARG A 2 -1.54 5.46 0.56
C ARG A 2 -0.50 5.35 1.67
N LYS A 3 -0.16 6.46 2.31
CA LYS A 3 0.77 6.53 3.46
C LYS A 3 0.25 7.59 4.44
N ILE A 4 0.35 7.31 5.73
CA ILE A 4 0.18 8.34 6.76
C ILE A 4 1.56 8.98 6.98
N SER A 5 1.65 10.28 6.73
CA SER A 5 2.87 11.06 6.91
C SER A 5 2.59 12.18 7.89
N SER A 6 3.35 12.28 8.97
CA SER A 6 3.20 13.33 9.99
C SER A 6 1.75 13.47 10.51
N GLY A 7 1.05 12.35 10.72
CA GLY A 7 -0.35 12.33 11.17
C GLY A 7 -1.39 12.58 10.08
N VAL A 8 -1.00 12.98 8.86
CA VAL A 8 -1.90 13.26 7.75
C VAL A 8 -1.94 12.09 6.76
N GLY A 9 -3.14 11.68 6.36
CA GLY A 9 -3.33 10.65 5.33
C GLY A 9 -3.04 11.19 3.93
N VAL A 10 -2.00 10.69 3.28
CA VAL A 10 -1.58 11.10 1.93
C VAL A 10 -1.82 9.96 0.94
N GLU A 11 -2.48 10.28 -0.18
CA GLU A 11 -2.62 9.39 -1.33
C GLU A 11 -1.86 9.94 -2.52
N ARG A 12 -1.07 9.09 -3.19
CA ARG A 12 -0.32 9.43 -4.39
C ARG A 12 -0.55 8.41 -5.49
N THR A 13 -0.79 8.89 -6.70
CA THR A 13 -0.80 8.08 -7.93
C THR A 13 0.55 8.26 -8.63
N PHE A 14 1.09 7.16 -9.14
CA PHE A 14 2.37 7.14 -9.83
C PHE A 14 2.17 6.47 -11.17
N GLN A 15 2.77 7.03 -12.22
CA GLN A 15 2.83 6.40 -13.54
C GLN A 15 4.04 5.46 -13.58
N THR A 16 3.83 4.20 -13.97
CA THR A 16 4.87 3.16 -13.93
C THR A 16 6.11 3.47 -14.78
N HIS A 17 5.95 4.21 -15.88
CA HIS A 17 7.03 4.55 -16.82
C HIS A 17 7.46 6.01 -16.77
N SER A 18 7.20 6.71 -15.65
CA SER A 18 7.62 8.10 -15.50
C SER A 18 9.12 8.21 -15.21
N ARG A 19 9.80 9.15 -15.87
CA ARG A 19 11.21 9.49 -15.60
C ARG A 19 11.46 10.12 -14.22
N LEU A 20 10.39 10.53 -13.54
CA LEU A 20 10.47 11.09 -12.18
C LEU A 20 10.67 10.02 -11.10
N ILE A 21 10.50 8.73 -11.46
CA ILE A 21 10.64 7.60 -10.55
C ILE A 21 11.90 6.84 -10.93
N ASP A 22 12.84 6.74 -9.99
CA ASP A 22 14.09 6.01 -10.19
C ASP A 22 13.85 4.48 -10.20
N SER A 23 13.27 3.94 -9.12
CA SER A 23 13.01 2.51 -9.01
C SER A 23 11.80 2.18 -8.12
N ILE A 24 11.20 1.01 -8.34
CA ILE A 24 10.07 0.49 -7.55
C ILE A 24 10.44 -0.91 -7.04
N GLU A 25 10.70 -1.03 -5.74
CA GLU A 25 11.01 -2.31 -5.08
C GLU A 25 9.85 -2.78 -4.20
N VAL A 26 9.52 -4.08 -4.28
CA VAL A 26 8.49 -4.70 -3.45
C VAL A 26 9.08 -5.13 -2.12
N LYS A 27 8.79 -4.36 -1.05
CA LYS A 27 9.26 -4.70 0.30
C LYS A 27 8.60 -5.94 0.89
N ARG A 28 7.27 -6.05 0.78
CA ARG A 28 6.45 -7.12 1.36
C ARG A 28 5.20 -7.36 0.53
N ARG A 29 4.69 -8.60 0.52
CA ARG A 29 3.44 -8.96 -0.16
C ARG A 29 2.32 -9.10 0.86
N GLY A 30 1.26 -8.30 0.75
CA GLY A 30 0.10 -8.38 1.63
C GLY A 30 -0.89 -9.46 1.21
N ALA A 31 -1.54 -10.10 2.18
CA ALA A 31 -2.67 -10.99 1.95
C ALA A 31 -3.98 -10.17 1.85
N VAL A 32 -4.45 -9.95 0.62
CA VAL A 32 -5.67 -9.19 0.33
C VAL A 32 -6.59 -10.00 -0.58
N ARG A 33 -7.91 -9.73 -0.49
CA ARG A 33 -8.94 -10.40 -1.31
C ARG A 33 -9.40 -9.57 -2.50
N GLN A 34 -9.18 -8.26 -2.47
CA GLN A 34 -9.59 -7.32 -3.51
C GLN A 34 -8.36 -6.74 -4.23
N ALA A 35 -8.48 -6.54 -5.54
CA ALA A 35 -7.42 -5.91 -6.35
C ALA A 35 -7.27 -4.41 -6.04
N LYS A 36 -8.39 -3.71 -5.81
CA LYS A 36 -8.42 -2.30 -5.41
C LYS A 36 -8.82 -2.20 -3.94
N ILE A 37 -7.93 -1.65 -3.12
CA ILE A 37 -8.05 -1.70 -1.65
C ILE A 37 -8.64 -0.38 -1.09
N TYR A 38 -9.76 0.10 -1.66
CA TYR A 38 -10.33 1.39 -1.29
C TYR A 38 -10.91 1.43 0.12
N TYR A 39 -11.33 0.30 0.66
CA TYR A 39 -11.84 0.21 2.04
C TYR A 39 -10.81 0.62 3.10
N LEU A 40 -9.51 0.69 2.77
CA LEU A 40 -8.48 1.21 3.68
C LEU A 40 -8.53 2.73 3.85
N ARG A 41 -9.33 3.45 3.06
CA ARG A 41 -9.53 4.89 3.22
C ARG A 41 -10.25 5.23 4.52
N GLU A 42 -11.27 4.43 4.84
CA GLU A 42 -12.13 4.59 6.01
C GLU A 42 -11.55 3.92 7.26
N ARG A 43 -10.55 3.05 7.11
CA ARG A 43 -9.92 2.32 8.22
C ARG A 43 -8.65 3.01 8.70
N SER A 44 -8.45 3.00 10.01
CA SER A 44 -7.26 3.56 10.66
C SER A 44 -6.73 2.63 11.76
N GLY A 45 -5.46 2.83 12.16
CA GLY A 45 -4.85 2.07 13.25
C GLY A 45 -4.69 0.57 12.96
N ARG A 46 -5.11 -0.28 13.91
CA ARG A 46 -4.95 -1.74 13.82
C ARG A 46 -5.76 -2.37 12.68
N SER A 47 -6.93 -1.83 12.38
CA SER A 47 -7.84 -2.38 11.35
C SER A 47 -7.36 -2.12 9.91
N ALA A 48 -6.47 -1.13 9.73
CA ALA A 48 -5.84 -0.81 8.45
C ALA A 48 -4.58 -1.66 8.16
N ARG A 49 -4.08 -2.43 9.12
CA ARG A 49 -2.89 -3.26 8.93
C ARG A 49 -3.23 -4.48 8.08
N ILE A 50 -2.57 -4.59 6.93
CA ILE A 50 -2.64 -5.78 6.08
C ILE A 50 -1.64 -6.83 6.59
N LYS A 51 -2.11 -8.06 6.79
CA LYS A 51 -1.24 -9.19 7.14
C LYS A 51 -0.37 -9.58 5.94
N GLU A 52 0.86 -10.02 6.21
CA GLU A 52 1.76 -10.49 5.16
C GLU A 52 1.31 -11.85 4.62
N LYS A 53 1.44 -12.04 3.30
CA LYS A 53 1.18 -13.31 2.63
C LYS A 53 2.40 -14.20 2.82
N LEU A 54 2.38 -14.99 3.90
CA LEU A 54 3.37 -16.03 4.15
C LEU A 54 3.17 -17.15 3.10
N VAL A 55 4.04 -17.19 2.10
CA VAL A 55 4.12 -18.35 1.22
C VAL A 55 4.87 -19.42 2.01
N ARG A 56 4.16 -20.46 2.47
CA ARG A 56 4.83 -21.67 2.95
C ARG A 56 5.58 -22.25 1.74
N LYS A 57 6.90 -22.35 1.88
CA LYS A 57 7.72 -23.19 0.99
C LYS A 57 7.37 -24.65 1.21
#